data_AF-A0A2J6HL84-F1
#
_entry.id   AF-A0A2J6HL84-F1
#
_cell.length_a   1.000
_cell.length_b   1.000
_cell.length_c   1.000
_cell.angle_alpha   90.00
_cell.angle_beta   90.00
_cell.angle_gamma   90.00
#
_symmetry.space_group_name_H-M   'P 1'
#
loop_
_entity.id
_entity.type
_entity.pdbx_description
1 polymer ?
#
loop_
_entity_poly.entity_id
_entity_poly.type
_entity_poly.pdbx_seq_one_letter_code
_entity_poly.pdbx_strand_id
1 'polypeptide(L)'
;MIAEKRISLARIDKIKPDSIDEALKAGAYGGLKIALGMNPEDMLEQFEKSGLRGRGGAGFPTGLKQKFTRNSCDACMKYIICNADEGEPGTFKDRIIMERDPHILIE
;
A
#
# COMPACT_ATOMS: atom_id res chain seq x y z
N MET A 1 -10.72 -18.97 20.09
CA MET A 1 -10.87 -17.57 19.62
C MET A 1 -9.99 -17.39 18.39
N ILE A 2 -10.54 -16.88 17.29
CA ILE A 2 -9.75 -16.50 16.12
C ILE A 2 -9.01 -15.21 16.46
N ALA A 3 -7.68 -15.23 16.43
CA ALA A 3 -6.87 -14.03 16.66
C ALA A 3 -6.72 -13.25 15.34
N GLU A 4 -6.99 -11.95 15.38
CA GLU A 4 -6.81 -11.07 14.23
C GLU A 4 -5.31 -10.79 14.00
N LYS A 5 -4.85 -10.92 12.75
CA LYS A 5 -3.52 -10.46 12.34
C LYS A 5 -3.63 -9.10 11.64
N ARG A 6 -3.33 -8.02 12.37
CA ARG A 6 -3.34 -6.66 11.82
C ARG A 6 -2.02 -6.33 11.13
N ILE A 7 -2.05 -6.25 9.80
CA ILE A 7 -0.93 -5.75 8.99
C ILE A 7 -1.24 -4.32 8.54
N SER A 8 -2.19 -4.14 7.62
CA SER A 8 -2.59 -2.80 7.14
C SER A 8 -3.31 -1.95 8.19
N LEU A 9 -3.85 -2.58 9.24
CA LEU A 9 -4.55 -1.90 10.34
C LEU A 9 -3.68 -1.81 11.61
N ALA A 10 -2.38 -2.07 11.51
CA ALA A 10 -1.51 -2.25 12.68
C ALA A 10 -1.41 -1.02 13.58
N ARG A 11 -1.54 0.19 13.01
CA ARG A 11 -1.43 1.48 13.73
C ARG A 11 -2.78 2.16 14.01
N ILE A 12 -3.88 1.60 13.53
CA ILE A 12 -5.21 2.16 13.76
C ILE A 12 -5.48 2.24 15.27
N ASP A 13 -6.00 3.40 15.69
CA ASP A 13 -6.27 3.78 17.09
C ASP A 13 -5.02 3.86 17.99
N LYS A 14 -3.82 3.83 17.41
CA LYS A 14 -2.53 3.98 18.14
C LYS A 14 -1.80 5.28 17.83
N ILE A 15 -2.24 6.01 16.82
CA ILE A 15 -1.68 7.29 16.38
C ILE A 15 -2.81 8.28 16.09
N LYS A 16 -2.51 9.58 16.18
CA LYS A 16 -3.33 10.62 15.56
C LYS A 16 -3.15 10.57 14.03
N PRO A 17 -4.25 10.45 13.25
CA PRO A 17 -4.16 10.28 11.80
C PRO A 17 -3.46 11.43 11.05
N ASP A 18 -3.52 12.65 11.59
CA ASP A 18 -2.95 13.88 11.03
C ASP A 18 -1.55 14.22 11.56
N SER A 19 -0.97 13.35 12.40
CA SER A 19 0.33 13.59 13.03
C SER A 19 1.45 12.75 12.40
N ILE A 20 2.27 13.41 11.59
CA ILE A 20 3.48 12.79 11.01
C ILE A 20 4.45 12.30 12.09
N ASP A 21 4.58 13.02 13.21
CA ASP A 21 5.50 12.66 14.29
C ASP A 21 5.07 11.37 15.00
N GLU A 22 3.77 11.19 15.24
CA GLU A 22 3.25 9.96 15.83
C GLU A 22 3.36 8.79 14.85
N ALA A 23 3.07 9.01 13.57
CA ALA A 23 3.24 8.00 12.53
C ALA A 23 4.69 7.50 12.42
N LEU A 24 5.66 8.42 12.41
CA LEU A 24 7.10 8.09 12.40
C LEU A 24 7.53 7.33 13.65
N LYS A 25 7.09 7.75 14.85
CA LYS A 25 7.36 7.01 16.10
C LYS A 25 6.75 5.61 16.10
N ALA A 26 5.62 5.43 15.41
CA ALA A 26 4.97 4.14 15.20
C ALA A 26 5.55 3.32 14.03
N GLY A 27 6.62 3.80 13.39
CA GLY A 27 7.35 3.07 12.35
C GLY A 27 6.83 3.22 10.92
N ALA A 28 5.96 4.21 10.64
CA ALA A 28 5.61 4.57 9.27
C ALA A 28 6.85 5.04 8.48
N TYR A 29 6.81 4.94 7.16
CA TYR A 29 7.86 5.32 6.21
C TYR A 29 9.15 4.48 6.28
N GLY A 30 9.17 3.42 7.09
CA GLY A 30 10.27 2.47 7.13
C GLY A 30 10.43 1.69 5.82
N GLY A 31 9.31 1.30 5.21
CA GLY A 31 9.28 0.63 3.91
C GLY A 31 9.73 1.57 2.79
N LEU A 32 9.25 2.81 2.79
CA LEU A 32 9.69 3.85 1.86
C LEU A 32 11.20 4.08 1.93
N LYS A 33 11.76 4.18 3.14
CA LYS A 33 13.21 4.36 3.31
C LYS A 33 14.02 3.22 2.70
N ILE A 34 13.56 1.98 2.84
CA ILE A 34 14.17 0.82 2.20
C ILE A 34 14.02 0.92 0.68
N ALA A 35 12.81 1.19 0.19
CA ALA A 35 12.51 1.26 -1.24
C ALA A 35 13.34 2.33 -1.99
N LEU A 36 13.58 3.49 -1.37
CA LEU A 36 14.42 4.56 -1.94
C LEU A 36 15.90 4.16 -2.07
N GLY A 37 16.36 3.18 -1.29
CA GLY A 37 17.71 2.63 -1.37
C GLY A 37 17.83 1.40 -2.27
N MET A 38 16.74 0.92 -2.86
CA MET A 38 16.71 -0.29 -3.69
C MET A 38 16.72 0.04 -5.18
N ASN A 39 17.29 -0.86 -5.99
CA ASN A 39 17.08 -0.83 -7.42
C ASN A 39 15.60 -1.15 -7.74
N PRO A 40 14.95 -0.40 -8.64
CA PRO A 40 13.59 -0.69 -9.07
C PRO A 40 13.33 -2.15 -9.49
N GLU A 41 14.30 -2.82 -10.12
CA GLU A 41 14.14 -4.22 -10.54
C GLU A 41 14.08 -5.18 -9.34
N ASP A 42 14.90 -4.96 -8.32
CA ASP A 42 14.86 -5.73 -7.07
C ASP A 42 13.52 -5.53 -6.34
N MET A 43 12.99 -4.31 -6.40
CA MET A 43 11.69 -3.97 -5.80
C MET A 43 10.53 -4.67 -6.54
N LEU A 44 10.58 -4.78 -7.87
CA LEU A 44 9.61 -5.57 -8.64
C LEU A 44 9.67 -7.06 -8.29
N GLU A 45 10.88 -7.61 -8.10
CA GLU A 45 11.05 -9.00 -7.68
C GLU A 45 10.46 -9.25 -6.28
N GLN A 46 10.63 -8.32 -5.34
CA GLN A 46 10.00 -8.38 -4.02
C GLN A 46 8.47 -8.39 -4.12
N PHE A 47 7.89 -7.53 -4.98
CA PHE A 47 6.44 -7.54 -5.19
C PHE A 47 5.93 -8.87 -5.77
N GLU A 48 6.63 -9.46 -6.73
CA GLU A 48 6.29 -10.78 -7.26
C GLU A 48 6.38 -11.87 -6.18
N LYS A 49 7.50 -11.92 -5.43
CA LYS A 49 7.73 -12.88 -4.33
C LYS A 49 6.71 -12.77 -3.20
N SER A 50 6.19 -11.57 -2.93
CA SER A 50 5.20 -11.33 -1.87
C SER A 50 3.86 -12.05 -2.11
N GLY A 51 3.55 -12.40 -3.36
CA GLY A 51 2.25 -12.95 -3.75
C GLY A 51 1.08 -11.97 -3.56
N LEU A 52 1.35 -10.66 -3.43
CA LEU A 52 0.30 -9.66 -3.22
C LEU A 52 -0.68 -9.63 -4.40
N ARG A 53 -1.97 -9.76 -4.09
CA ARG A 53 -3.07 -9.70 -5.06
C ARG A 53 -3.89 -8.43 -4.87
N GLY A 54 -4.48 -7.92 -5.95
CA GLY A 54 -5.36 -6.76 -5.92
C GLY A 54 -6.53 -6.95 -4.95
N ARG A 55 -6.77 -5.96 -4.09
CA ARG A 55 -7.77 -6.01 -3.01
C ARG A 55 -9.11 -5.35 -3.37
N GLY A 56 -9.25 -4.85 -4.59
CA GLY A 56 -10.52 -4.33 -5.13
C GLY A 56 -11.41 -5.38 -5.78
N GLY A 57 -11.31 -6.66 -5.39
CA GLY A 57 -12.16 -7.75 -5.89
C GLY A 57 -11.55 -8.62 -7.00
N ALA A 58 -10.99 -8.02 -8.06
CA ALA A 58 -10.48 -8.80 -9.22
C ALA A 58 -9.31 -9.75 -8.91
N GLY A 59 -8.56 -9.50 -7.83
CA GLY A 59 -7.52 -10.42 -7.36
C GLY A 59 -6.33 -10.62 -8.31
N PHE A 60 -6.10 -9.71 -9.26
CA PHE A 60 -4.95 -9.79 -10.18
C PHE A 60 -3.61 -9.66 -9.42
N PRO A 61 -2.54 -10.40 -9.79
CA PRO A 61 -1.25 -10.29 -9.13
C PRO A 61 -0.63 -8.89 -9.27
N THR A 62 -0.33 -8.26 -8.13
CA THR A 62 0.14 -6.85 -8.09
C THR A 62 1.53 -6.72 -8.69
N GLY A 63 2.46 -7.63 -8.38
CA GLY A 63 3.80 -7.62 -8.96
C GLY A 63 3.78 -7.69 -10.50
N LEU A 64 2.97 -8.58 -11.06
CA LEU A 64 2.83 -8.71 -12.51
C LEU A 64 2.25 -7.43 -13.15
N LYS A 65 1.25 -6.80 -12.51
CA LYS A 65 0.70 -5.52 -12.97
C LYS A 65 1.77 -4.42 -13.01
N GLN A 66 2.61 -4.34 -11.97
CA GLN A 66 3.70 -3.36 -11.90
C GLN A 66 4.75 -3.61 -12.98
N LYS A 67 5.13 -4.87 -13.23
CA LYS A 67 6.07 -5.23 -14.30
C LYS A 67 5.58 -4.85 -15.69
N PHE A 68 4.31 -5.12 -16.01
CA PHE A 68 3.72 -4.67 -17.28
C PHE A 68 3.74 -3.15 -17.42
N THR A 69 3.46 -2.42 -16.33
CA THR A 69 3.48 -0.95 -16.32
C THR A 69 4.90 -0.39 -16.44
N ARG A 70 5.89 -1.03 -15.80
CA ARG A 70 7.30 -0.66 -15.89
C ARG A 70 7.83 -0.81 -17.31
N ASN A 71 7.45 -1.90 -17.99
CA ASN A 71 7.94 -2.30 -19.31
C ASN A 71 7.12 -1.76 -20.47
N SER A 72 6.00 -1.08 -20.22
CA SER A 72 5.15 -0.55 -21.29
C SER A 72 5.84 0.54 -22.09
N CYS A 73 6.75 1.29 -21.48
CA CYS A 73 7.57 2.29 -22.14
C CYS A 73 8.70 2.83 -21.23
N ASP A 74 9.82 3.23 -21.82
CA ASP A 74 11.03 3.66 -21.08
C ASP A 74 11.08 5.15 -20.74
N ALA A 75 10.56 6.02 -21.60
CA ALA A 75 10.72 7.48 -21.50
C ALA A 75 9.41 8.29 -21.39
N CYS A 76 8.31 7.63 -21.07
CA CYS A 76 7.01 8.26 -20.86
C CYS A 76 6.79 8.63 -19.40
N MET A 77 5.99 9.67 -19.21
CA MET A 77 5.39 9.97 -17.92
C MET A 77 4.48 8.82 -17.49
N LYS A 78 4.70 8.32 -16.26
CA LYS A 78 3.90 7.25 -15.64
C LYS A 78 3.11 7.84 -14.48
N TYR A 79 1.96 7.25 -14.23
CA TYR A 79 1.05 7.69 -13.18
C TYR A 79 0.75 6.54 -12.22
N ILE A 80 0.54 6.89 -10.95
CA ILE A 80 0.01 6.01 -9.92
C ILE A 80 -1.38 6.52 -9.58
N ILE A 81 -2.36 5.64 -9.63
CA ILE A 81 -3.76 5.96 -9.32
C ILE A 81 -4.20 5.04 -8.18
N CYS A 82 -4.54 5.63 -7.05
CA CYS A 82 -5.28 4.93 -6.00
C CYS A 82 -6.78 5.03 -6.32
N ASN A 83 -7.45 3.89 -6.47
CA ASN A 83 -8.91 3.86 -6.56
C ASN A 83 -9.49 3.73 -5.14
N ALA A 84 -10.08 4.82 -4.64
CA ALA A 84 -10.65 4.95 -3.30
C ALA A 84 -12.17 5.20 -3.31
N ASP A 85 -12.85 4.87 -4.42
CA ASP A 85 -14.29 5.12 -4.58
C ASP A 85 -15.17 4.29 -3.63
N GLU A 86 -14.69 3.11 -3.20
CA GLU A 86 -15.30 2.17 -2.22
C GLU A 86 -16.85 2.15 -2.24
N GLY A 87 -17.46 2.10 -3.43
CA GLY A 87 -18.92 2.19 -3.59
C GLY A 87 -19.70 0.89 -3.34
N GLU A 88 -19.04 -0.22 -3.03
CA GLU A 88 -19.70 -1.51 -2.84
C GLU A 88 -20.40 -1.60 -1.46
N PRO A 89 -21.68 -1.98 -1.39
CA PRO A 89 -22.40 -2.10 -0.12
C PRO A 89 -21.69 -3.01 0.89
N GLY A 90 -21.51 -2.51 2.12
CA GLY A 90 -20.86 -3.27 3.19
C GLY A 90 -19.33 -3.20 3.19
N THR A 91 -18.72 -2.47 2.25
CA THR A 91 -17.28 -2.19 2.26
C THR A 91 -16.98 -0.86 2.96
N PHE A 92 -15.91 -0.85 3.78
CA PHE A 92 -15.47 0.32 4.53
C PHE A 92 -13.97 0.26 4.89
N LYS A 93 -13.23 -0.69 4.29
CA LYS A 93 -11.82 -0.95 4.62
C LYS A 93 -10.93 0.20 4.17
N ASP A 94 -11.22 0.79 3.01
CA ASP A 94 -10.42 1.87 2.43
C ASP A 94 -10.70 3.15 3.20
N ARG A 95 -11.98 3.44 3.48
CA ARG A 95 -12.40 4.54 4.35
C ARG A 95 -11.69 4.50 5.70
N ILE A 96 -11.66 3.34 6.36
CA ILE A 96 -11.00 3.18 7.66
C ILE A 96 -9.49 3.45 7.57
N ILE A 97 -8.81 2.98 6.52
CA ILE A 97 -7.39 3.27 6.31
C ILE A 97 -7.17 4.78 6.11
N MET A 98 -7.94 5.41 5.21
CA MET A 98 -7.79 6.83 4.89
C MET A 98 -8.12 7.76 6.06
N GLU A 99 -9.13 7.42 6.86
CA GLU A 99 -9.54 8.23 8.02
C GLU A 99 -8.60 8.03 9.23
N ARG A 100 -8.03 6.83 9.42
CA ARG A 100 -7.39 6.46 10.69
C ARG A 100 -5.88 6.22 10.64
N ASP A 101 -5.31 5.96 9.46
CA ASP A 101 -3.87 5.89 9.24
C ASP A 101 -3.55 6.25 7.78
N PRO A 102 -3.77 7.51 7.35
CA PRO A 102 -3.54 7.93 5.96
C PRO A 102 -2.08 7.77 5.53
N HIS A 103 -1.14 7.76 6.48
CA HIS A 103 0.28 7.57 6.22
C HIS A 103 0.58 6.23 5.54
N ILE A 104 -0.17 5.15 5.83
CA ILE A 104 0.03 3.86 5.15
C ILE A 104 -0.36 3.88 3.67
N LEU A 105 -1.23 4.80 3.26
CA LEU A 105 -1.63 4.97 1.87
C LEU A 105 -0.63 5.83 1.09
N ILE A 106 -0.03 6.81 1.78
CA ILE A 106 0.94 7.74 1.21
C ILE A 106 2.32 7.07 1.06
N GLU A 107 2.71 6.23 2.03
CA GLU A 107 3.92 5.40 1.99
C GLU A 107 3.88 4.35 0.86
#